data_AF-A0A100XYR5-F1
#
_entry.id   AF-A0A100XYR5-F1
#
_cell.length_a   1.000
_cell.length_b   1.000
_cell.length_c   1.000
_cell.angle_alpha   90.00
_cell.angle_beta   90.00
_cell.angle_gamma   90.00
#
_symmetry.space_group_name_H-M   'P 1'
#
loop_
_entity.id
_entity.type
_entity.pdbx_description
1 polymer ?
#
loop_
_entity_poly.entity_id
_entity_poly.type
_entity_poly.pdbx_seq_one_letter_code
_entity_poly.pdbx_strand_id
1 'polypeptide(L)' 'MDANSLISQGQELAHTHPYLALGIILIFIGVLAKGKVSLVFYALGALALLKSFGLVDTFFSFLKEVPDMLKEAIGGLGGV' A
#
# COMPACT_ATOMS: atom_id res chain seq x y z
N MET A 1 -8.38 18.54 21.89
CA MET A 1 -8.99 18.08 20.64
C MET A 1 -10.03 17.04 21.00
N ASP A 2 -11.31 17.33 20.74
CA ASP A 2 -12.42 16.42 21.01
C ASP A 2 -12.34 15.19 20.09
N ALA A 3 -12.55 13.99 20.63
CA ALA A 3 -12.61 12.76 19.84
C ALA A 3 -13.61 12.87 18.67
N ASN A 4 -14.68 13.63 18.83
CA ASN A 4 -15.63 13.94 17.76
C ASN A 4 -14.99 14.73 16.61
N SER A 5 -14.11 15.69 16.90
CA SER A 5 -13.43 16.47 15.85
C SER A 5 -12.49 15.59 15.00
N LEU A 6 -11.89 14.56 15.60
CA LEU A 6 -11.06 13.58 14.89
C LEU A 6 -11.90 12.63 14.03
N ILE A 7 -13.08 12.21 14.52
CA ILE A 7 -14.00 11.35 13.77
C ILE A 7 -14.58 12.11 12.56
N SER A 8 -14.97 13.37 12.73
CA SER A 8 -15.47 14.20 11.63
C SER A 8 -14.41 14.43 10.55
N GLN A 9 -13.15 14.69 10.94
CA GLN A 9 -12.04 14.79 10.00
C GLN A 9 -11.77 13.47 9.26
N GLY A 10 -11.87 12.34 9.97
CA GLY A 10 -11.76 11.01 9.37
C GLY A 10 -12.88 10.70 8.38
N GLN A 11 -14.12 11.11 8.68
CA GLN A 11 -15.26 11.00 7.77
C GLN A 11 -15.09 11.86 6.53
N GLU A 12 -14.68 13.12 6.70
CA GLU A 12 -14.46 14.04 5.59
C GLU A 12 -13.36 13.51 4.66
N LEU A 13 -12.26 13.01 5.23
CA LEU A 13 -11.19 12.35 4.49
C LEU A 13 -11.67 11.08 3.75
N ALA A 14 -12.58 10.31 4.34
CA ALA A 14 -13.17 9.13 3.69
C ALA A 14 -14.12 9.49 2.55
N HIS A 15 -14.81 10.63 2.62
CA HIS A 15 -15.64 11.14 1.53
C HIS A 15 -14.81 11.69 0.38
N THR A 16 -13.72 12.42 0.67
CA THR A 16 -12.87 13.04 -0.35
C THR A 16 -11.86 12.07 -0.95
N HIS A 17 -11.27 11.20 -0.13
CA HIS A 17 -10.24 10.23 -0.52
C HIS A 17 -10.59 8.82 0.01
N PRO A 18 -11.61 8.17 -0.58
CA PRO A 18 -12.13 6.89 -0.07
C PRO A 18 -11.07 5.79 -0.04
N TYR A 19 -10.18 5.75 -1.04
CA TYR A 19 -9.10 4.76 -1.11
C TYR A 19 -7.97 5.02 -0.10
N LEU A 20 -7.70 6.28 0.25
CA LEU A 20 -6.75 6.63 1.30
C LEU A 20 -7.27 6.19 2.68
N ALA A 21 -8.53 6.49 2.97
CA ALA A 21 -9.19 6.08 4.21
C ALA A 21 -9.25 4.55 4.34
N LEU A 22 -9.62 3.85 3.26
CA LEU A 22 -9.56 2.38 3.19
C LEU A 22 -8.14 1.86 3.43
N GLY A 23 -7.13 2.46 2.81
CA GLY A 23 -5.74 2.08 2.99
C GLY A 23 -5.28 2.17 4.44
N ILE A 24 -5.60 3.27 5.11
CA ILE A 24 -5.29 3.49 6.53
C ILE A 24 -5.99 2.45 7.41
N ILE A 25 -7.29 2.22 7.22
CA ILE A 25 -8.06 1.22 7.99
C ILE A 25 -7.48 -0.19 7.81
N LEU A 26 -7.16 -0.57 6.58
CA LEU A 26 -6.59 -1.89 6.27
C LEU A 26 -5.20 -2.05 6.90
N ILE A 27 -4.36 -1.01 6.92
CA ILE A 27 -3.07 -1.05 7.60
C ILE A 27 -3.27 -1.21 9.11
N PHE A 28 -4.19 -0.46 9.73
CA PHE A 28 -4.50 -0.62 11.15
C PHE A 28 -5.00 -2.04 11.47
N ILE A 29 -5.88 -2.61 10.64
CA ILE A 29 -6.32 -4.00 10.77
C ILE A 29 -5.14 -4.96 10.60
N GLY A 30 -4.22 -4.70 9.67
CA GLY A 30 -3.00 -5.48 9.47
C GLY A 30 -2.07 -5.48 10.67
N VAL A 31 -1.95 -4.34 11.38
CA VAL A 31 -1.19 -4.22 12.63
C VAL A 31 -1.83 -5.04 13.76
N LEU A 32 -3.16 -5.07 13.83
CA LEU A 32 -3.88 -5.84 14.84
C LEU A 32 -3.97 -7.34 14.50
N ALA A 33 -3.99 -7.68 13.21
CA ALA A 33 -4.01 -9.05 12.73
C ALA A 33 -2.66 -9.73 12.99
N LYS A 34 -2.67 -10.96 13.51
CA LYS A 34 -1.47 -11.76 13.71
C LYS A 34 -1.29 -12.79 12.60
N GLY A 35 -0.03 -13.12 12.31
CA GLY A 35 0.33 -14.17 11.35
C GLY A 35 0.17 -13.76 9.89
N LYS A 36 0.02 -14.74 8.99
CA LYS A 36 0.04 -14.56 7.52
C LYS A 36 -1.09 -13.66 6.99
N VAL A 37 -2.17 -13.50 7.76
CA VAL A 37 -3.31 -12.65 7.38
C VAL A 37 -2.95 -11.16 7.43
N SER A 38 -2.01 -10.77 8.31
CA SER A 38 -1.50 -9.38 8.39
C SER A 38 -0.90 -8.91 7.06
N LEU A 39 -0.17 -9.79 6.36
CA LEU A 39 0.43 -9.50 5.06
C LEU A 39 -0.62 -9.18 4.00
N VAL A 40 -1.77 -9.86 4.03
CA VAL A 40 -2.88 -9.60 3.09
C VAL A 40 -3.45 -8.21 3.35
N PHE A 41 -3.67 -7.85 4.62
CA PHE A 41 -4.17 -6.52 4.99
C PHE A 41 -3.17 -5.41 4.66
N TYR A 42 -1.87 -5.63 4.86
CA TYR A 42 -0.84 -4.69 4.44
C TYR A 42 -0.76 -4.55 2.92
N ALA A 43 -0.84 -5.66 2.18
CA ALA A 43 -0.84 -5.61 0.71
C ALA A 43 -2.07 -4.88 0.17
N LEU A 44 -3.26 -5.16 0.71
CA LEU A 44 -4.49 -4.47 0.33
C LEU A 44 -4.47 -2.99 0.73
N GLY A 45 -3.91 -2.66 1.91
CA GLY A 45 -3.74 -1.28 2.34
C GLY A 45 -2.78 -0.50 1.45
N ALA A 46 -1.63 -1.09 1.11
CA ALA A 46 -0.66 -0.52 0.18
C ALA A 46 -1.26 -0.32 -1.22
N LEU A 47 -2.01 -1.31 -1.74
CA LEU A 47 -2.73 -1.19 -3.01
C LEU A 47 -3.79 -0.08 -3.00
N ALA A 48 -4.51 0.07 -1.89
CA ALA A 48 -5.48 1.15 -1.72
C ALA A 48 -4.81 2.53 -1.70
N LEU A 49 -3.64 2.65 -1.05
CA LEU A 49 -2.83 3.88 -1.11
C LEU A 49 -2.33 4.16 -2.53
N LEU A 50 -1.76 3.17 -3.21
CA LEU A 50 -1.33 3.30 -4.61
C LEU A 50 -2.48 3.75 -5.51
N LYS A 51 -3.69 3.21 -5.30
CA LYS A 51 -4.90 3.62 -6.02
C LYS A 51 -5.32 5.05 -5.70
N SER A 52 -5.20 5.48 -4.45
CA SER A 52 -5.53 6.84 -4.04
C SER A 52 -4.63 7.90 -4.70
N PHE A 53 -3.38 7.54 -5.02
CA PHE A 53 -2.42 8.43 -5.68
C PHE A 53 -2.33 8.21 -7.19
N GLY A 54 -3.16 7.33 -7.77
CA GLY A 54 -3.09 6.99 -9.20
C GLY A 54 -1.80 6.25 -9.61
N LEU A 55 -1.04 5.74 -8.64
CA LEU A 55 0.26 5.08 -8.83
C LEU A 55 0.12 3.58 -9.17
N VAL A 56 -1.10 3.09 -9.39
CA VAL A 56 -1.34 1.66 -9.67
C VAL A 56 -0.65 1.25 -10.96
N ASP A 57 -0.81 2.05 -12.01
CA ASP A 57 -0.18 1.78 -13.30
C ASP A 57 1.34 1.88 -13.20
N THR A 58 1.86 2.88 -12.48
CA THR A 58 3.29 3.02 -12.19
C THR A 58 3.84 1.83 -11.40
N PHE A 59 3.10 1.33 -10.42
CA PHE A 59 3.47 0.17 -9.62
C PHE A 59 3.48 -1.11 -10.46
N PHE A 60 2.48 -1.32 -11.32
CA PHE A 60 2.48 -2.47 -12.22
C PHE A 60 3.58 -2.39 -13.28
N SER A 61 3.90 -1.21 -13.80
CA SER A 61 5.05 -1.01 -14.69
C SER A 61 6.36 -1.31 -13.98
N PHE A 62 6.55 -0.80 -12.75
CA PHE A 62 7.70 -1.14 -11.91
C PHE A 62 7.80 -2.65 -11.68
N LEU A 63 6.72 -3.32 -11.30
CA LEU A 63 6.72 -4.78 -11.10
C LEU A 63 7.08 -5.57 -12.36
N LYS A 64 6.82 -5.04 -13.55
CA LYS A 64 7.23 -5.65 -14.83
C LYS A 64 8.71 -5.45 -15.12
N GLU A 65 9.30 -4.37 -14.62
CA GLU A 65 10.73 -4.06 -14.75
C GLU A 65 11.59 -4.78 -13.70
N VAL A 66 11.03 -5.06 -12.51
CA VAL A 66 11.72 -5.79 -11.43
C VAL A 66 12.38 -7.10 -11.91
N PRO A 67 11.74 -7.99 -12.69
CA PRO A 67 12.37 -9.19 -13.22
C PRO A 67 13.63 -8.92 -14.04
N ASP A 68 13.63 -7.85 -14.84
CA ASP A 68 14.77 -7.50 -15.69
C ASP A 68 15.89 -6.86 -14.87
N MET A 69 15.56 -6.01 -13.89
CA MET A 69 16.53 -5.51 -12.90
C MET A 69 17.17 -6.65 -12.08
N LEU A 70 16.40 -7.68 -11.73
CA LEU A 70 16.92 -8.86 -11.02
C LEU A 70 17.84 -9.71 -11.91
N LYS A 71 17.51 -9.87 -13.20
CA LYS A 71 18.41 -10.55 -14.16
C LYS A 71 19.71 -9.79 -14.35
N GLU A 72 19.66 -8.47 -14.42
CA GLU A 72 20.86 -7.63 -14.51
C GLU A 72 21.69 -7.68 -13.22
N ALA A 73 21.06 -7.64 -12.05
CA ALA A 73 21.74 -7.73 -10.76
C ALA A 73 22.38 -9.12 -10.52
N ILE A 74 21.72 -10.21 -10.93
CA ILE A 74 22.26 -11.57 -10.83
C ILE A 74 23.33 -11.82 -11.91
N GLY A 75 23.12 -11.29 -13.12
CA GLY A 75 24.09 -11.37 -14.22
C GLY A 75 25.37 -10.57 -13.95
N GLY A 76 25.28 -9.47 -13.20
CA GLY A 76 26.43 -8.67 -12.77
C GLY A 76 27.21 -9.26 -11.58
N LEU A 77 26.58 -10.12 -10.77
CA LEU A 77 27.25 -10.81 -9.65
C LEU A 77 27.73 -12.23 -9.97
N GLY A 78 27.16 -12.89 -10.99
CA GLY A 78 27.59 -14.21 -11.46
C GLY A 78 28.68 -14.20 -12.54
N GLY A 79 29.20 -13.01 -12.88
CA GLY A 79 30.24 -12.80 -13.89
C GLY A 79 31.63 -12.56 -13.30
N VAL A 80 32.06 -13.38 -12.32
CA VAL A 80 33.45 -13.62 -11.92
C VAL A 80 33.62 -15.05 -11.43
#